data_AF-A0A1H0KAV3-F1
#
_entry.id   AF-A0A1H0KAV3-F1
#
_cell.length_a   1.000
_cell.length_b   1.000
_cell.length_c   1.000
_cell.angle_alpha   90.00
_cell.angle_beta   90.00
_cell.angle_gamma   90.00
#
_symmetry.space_group_name_H-M   'P 1'
#
loop_
_entity.id
_entity.type
_entity.pdbx_description
1 polymer ?
#
loop_
_entity_poly.entity_id
_entity_poly.type
_entity_poly.pdbx_seq_one_letter_code
_entity_poly.pdbx_strand_id
1 'polypeptide(L)'
;MIIMKMEKEEKEEKANVVINIQTAYNVNPAATKVENTFIIGSAKEANRALAEATGGRDGINPDVVRPEIIKYVSRVLPLLHDAPKGYFIKMWNDILDLPAVKDKVYNPGQQVGPIFNRDLIANILHHLRTYKIYKVVYRDNYNGAALAEALEGCKDHAVKNPLRDDPPRDVRDAVDKLIKEKY
;
A
#
# COMPACT_ATOMS: atom_id res chain seq x y z
N MET A 1 8.02 70.06 -0.70
CA MET A 1 8.40 68.89 0.13
C MET A 1 8.10 67.65 -0.72
N ILE A 2 9.13 66.93 -1.13
CA ILE A 2 9.12 65.94 -2.22
C ILE A 2 9.41 64.54 -1.62
N ILE A 3 8.48 63.62 -1.91
CA ILE A 3 8.58 62.14 -2.08
C ILE A 3 9.02 61.28 -0.88
N MET A 4 8.21 60.26 -0.54
CA MET A 4 8.52 58.82 -0.75
C MET A 4 7.42 57.93 -0.14
N LYS A 5 6.54 57.38 -1.00
CA LYS A 5 5.84 56.12 -0.70
C LYS A 5 6.83 54.99 -0.98
N MET A 6 7.20 54.24 0.04
CA MET A 6 7.91 52.98 -0.11
C MET A 6 6.87 51.88 -0.38
N GLU A 7 6.77 51.43 -1.62
CA GLU A 7 6.12 50.17 -1.93
C GLU A 7 7.15 49.05 -1.69
N LYS A 8 6.85 48.16 -0.73
CA LYS A 8 7.62 46.93 -0.54
C LYS A 8 7.27 45.97 -1.67
N GLU A 9 8.21 45.76 -2.59
CA GLU A 9 8.17 44.60 -3.47
C GLU A 9 8.56 43.35 -2.67
N GLU A 10 7.56 42.56 -2.27
CA GLU A 10 7.77 41.18 -1.85
C GLU A 10 8.09 40.34 -3.08
N LYS A 11 9.38 40.02 -3.28
CA LYS A 11 9.80 39.00 -4.22
C LYS A 11 9.44 37.63 -3.65
N GLU A 12 8.36 37.06 -4.15
CA GLU A 12 7.95 35.68 -3.89
C GLU A 12 8.98 34.73 -4.54
N GLU A 13 9.92 34.24 -3.74
CA GLU A 13 10.90 33.24 -4.13
C GLU A 13 10.19 31.90 -4.35
N LYS A 14 9.85 31.59 -5.61
CA LYS A 14 9.24 30.30 -5.97
C LYS A 14 10.26 29.19 -5.72
N ALA A 15 10.00 28.38 -4.69
CA ALA A 15 10.78 27.20 -4.38
C ALA A 15 10.82 26.25 -5.60
N ASN A 16 12.01 26.02 -6.16
CA ASN A 16 12.21 25.01 -7.20
C ASN A 16 12.08 23.62 -6.58
N VAL A 17 10.95 22.96 -6.80
CA VAL A 17 10.76 21.56 -6.43
C VAL A 17 11.35 20.69 -7.54
N VAL A 18 12.49 20.05 -7.28
CA VAL A 18 13.12 19.10 -8.20
C VAL A 18 12.55 17.71 -7.93
N ILE A 19 11.85 17.13 -8.90
CA ILE A 19 11.28 15.78 -8.82
C ILE A 19 12.10 14.87 -9.71
N ASN A 20 12.74 13.86 -9.12
CA ASN A 20 13.54 12.89 -9.85
C ASN A 20 12.70 11.64 -10.14
N ILE A 21 12.15 11.55 -11.35
CA ILE A 21 11.45 10.35 -11.83
C ILE A 21 12.51 9.41 -12.41
N GLN A 22 12.88 8.36 -11.66
CA GLN A 22 13.94 7.43 -12.08
C GLN A 22 13.54 6.55 -13.27
N THR A 23 12.26 6.17 -13.41
CA THR A 23 11.79 5.32 -14.52
C THR A 23 10.27 5.33 -14.64
N ALA A 24 9.76 5.32 -15.88
CA ALA A 24 8.34 5.14 -16.19
C ALA A 24 8.20 4.22 -17.40
N TYR A 25 7.37 3.19 -17.30
CA TYR A 25 7.12 2.23 -18.38
C TYR A 25 5.66 2.31 -18.81
N ASN A 26 5.42 2.52 -20.10
CA ASN A 26 4.11 2.32 -20.71
C ASN A 26 4.09 0.95 -21.38
N VAL A 27 3.24 0.06 -20.91
CA VAL A 27 3.08 -1.30 -21.43
C VAL A 27 1.86 -1.46 -22.36
N ASN A 28 1.15 -0.36 -22.65
CA ASN A 28 0.04 -0.35 -23.60
C ASN A 28 0.52 0.13 -24.98
N PRO A 29 0.69 -0.78 -25.97
CA PRO A 29 1.18 -0.43 -27.31
C PRO A 29 0.18 0.41 -28.12
N ALA A 30 -1.10 0.47 -27.69
CA ALA A 30 -2.15 1.25 -28.34
C ALA A 30 -2.38 2.63 -27.69
N ALA A 31 -1.61 2.99 -26.65
CA ALA A 31 -1.78 4.27 -25.99
C ALA A 31 -1.31 5.42 -26.89
N THR A 32 -2.23 6.34 -27.21
CA THR A 32 -1.95 7.52 -28.03
C THR A 32 -1.67 8.78 -27.20
N LYS A 33 -1.95 8.74 -25.88
CA LYS A 33 -1.69 9.84 -24.95
C LYS A 33 -1.25 9.28 -23.60
N VAL A 34 -0.21 9.86 -23.03
CA VAL A 34 0.25 9.61 -21.65
C VAL A 34 0.30 10.95 -20.95
N GLU A 35 -0.55 11.13 -19.93
CA GLU A 35 -0.56 12.33 -19.10
C GLU A 35 0.07 12.00 -17.74
N ASN A 36 1.15 12.71 -17.42
CA ASN A 36 1.77 12.62 -16.10
C ASN A 36 1.32 13.83 -15.29
N THR A 37 0.33 13.64 -14.42
CA THR A 37 -0.21 14.71 -13.58
C THR A 37 0.53 14.73 -12.26
N PHE A 38 1.29 15.82 -12.02
CA PHE A 38 1.98 16.03 -10.76
C PHE A 38 1.09 16.84 -9.80
N ILE A 39 0.68 16.24 -8.69
CA ILE A 39 -0.13 16.91 -7.67
C ILE A 39 0.82 17.38 -6.56
N ILE A 40 1.09 18.68 -6.52
CA ILE A 40 1.81 19.32 -5.41
C ILE A 40 0.82 19.49 -4.25
N GLY A 41 1.03 18.75 -3.17
CA GLY A 41 0.20 18.80 -1.97
C GLY A 41 0.57 17.71 -0.97
N SER A 42 -0.12 17.70 0.16
CA SER A 42 -0.11 16.57 1.10
C SER A 42 -0.53 15.28 0.38
N ALA A 43 -0.08 14.12 0.85
CA ALA A 43 -0.48 12.84 0.26
C ALA A 43 -2.01 12.62 0.27
N LYS A 44 -2.74 13.30 1.15
CA LYS A 44 -4.21 13.35 1.15
C LYS A 44 -4.77 14.01 -0.12
N GLU A 45 -4.11 15.06 -0.61
CA GLU A 45 -4.49 15.76 -1.84
C GLU A 45 -4.08 14.96 -3.08
N ALA A 46 -2.94 14.28 -3.04
CA ALA A 46 -2.54 13.35 -4.11
C ALA A 46 -3.50 12.17 -4.25
N ASN A 47 -3.88 11.53 -3.14
CA ASN A 47 -4.83 10.42 -3.13
C ASN A 47 -6.25 10.87 -3.50
N ARG A 48 -6.67 12.07 -3.07
CA ARG A 48 -7.95 12.66 -3.47
C ARG A 48 -7.97 12.97 -4.97
N ALA A 49 -6.93 13.60 -5.50
CA ALA A 49 -6.84 13.94 -6.91
C ALA A 49 -6.67 12.69 -7.81
N LEU A 50 -6.00 11.62 -7.35
CA LEU A 50 -6.00 10.33 -8.04
C LEU A 50 -7.38 9.68 -8.04
N ALA A 51 -8.11 9.74 -6.92
CA ALA A 51 -9.49 9.26 -6.86
C ALA A 51 -10.43 10.11 -7.74
N GLU A 52 -10.26 11.42 -7.79
CA GLU A 52 -11.04 12.34 -8.64
C GLU A 52 -10.71 12.14 -10.13
N ALA A 53 -9.44 11.97 -10.49
CA ALA A 53 -9.00 11.73 -11.87
C ALA A 53 -9.42 10.35 -12.40
N THR A 54 -9.64 9.38 -11.51
CA THR A 54 -10.04 8.02 -11.90
C THR A 54 -11.54 7.75 -11.72
N GLY A 55 -12.33 8.71 -11.20
CA GLY A 55 -13.79 8.62 -11.15
C GLY A 55 -14.38 8.08 -9.84
N GLY A 56 -13.69 8.26 -8.72
CA GLY A 56 -14.09 7.75 -7.40
C GLY A 56 -13.62 6.32 -7.16
N ARG A 57 -14.26 5.60 -6.22
CA ARG A 57 -13.93 4.21 -5.86
C ARG A 57 -13.85 3.25 -7.07
N ASP A 58 -14.43 3.64 -8.19
CA ASP A 58 -14.47 2.88 -9.46
C ASP A 58 -13.24 3.10 -10.35
N GLY A 59 -12.30 3.95 -9.94
CA GLY A 59 -11.13 4.35 -10.72
C GLY A 59 -9.82 3.63 -10.42
N ILE A 60 -9.77 2.90 -9.32
CA ILE A 60 -8.57 2.17 -8.92
C ILE A 60 -8.53 0.88 -9.72
N ASN A 61 -7.75 0.87 -10.80
CA ASN A 61 -7.58 -0.30 -11.66
C ASN A 61 -6.94 -1.46 -10.83
N PRO A 62 -7.66 -2.57 -10.59
CA PRO A 62 -7.11 -3.73 -9.87
C PRO A 62 -5.83 -4.27 -10.50
N ASP A 63 -5.65 -4.11 -11.81
CA ASP A 63 -4.47 -4.53 -12.57
C ASP A 63 -3.23 -3.71 -12.22
N VAL A 64 -3.40 -2.50 -11.69
CA VAL A 64 -2.30 -1.64 -11.18
C VAL A 64 -2.03 -1.92 -9.71
N VAL A 65 -3.08 -2.06 -8.90
CA VAL A 65 -2.91 -2.17 -7.44
C VAL A 65 -2.50 -3.56 -6.98
N ARG A 66 -3.00 -4.62 -7.64
CA ARG A 66 -2.65 -6.00 -7.26
C ARG A 66 -1.13 -6.24 -7.33
N PRO A 67 -0.41 -5.89 -8.41
CA PRO A 67 1.05 -6.05 -8.44
C PRO A 67 1.77 -5.30 -7.31
N GLU A 68 1.32 -4.08 -6.95
CA GLU A 68 1.91 -3.32 -5.85
C GLU A 68 1.67 -3.97 -4.48
N ILE A 69 0.48 -4.53 -4.25
CA ILE A 69 0.22 -5.32 -3.03
C ILE A 69 1.11 -6.56 -2.99
N ILE A 70 1.20 -7.32 -4.10
CA ILE A 70 2.03 -8.52 -4.19
C ILE A 70 3.51 -8.18 -3.92
N LYS A 71 4.02 -7.10 -4.51
CA LYS A 71 5.37 -6.59 -4.27
C LYS A 71 5.58 -6.21 -2.79
N TYR A 72 4.60 -5.56 -2.19
CA TYR A 72 4.65 -5.15 -0.79
C TYR A 72 4.69 -6.35 0.17
N VAL A 73 3.78 -7.33 0.02
CA VAL A 73 3.77 -8.53 0.86
C VAL A 73 4.97 -9.44 0.59
N SER A 74 5.55 -9.41 -0.61
CA SER A 74 6.77 -10.16 -0.93
C SER A 74 7.98 -9.73 -0.08
N ARG A 75 7.95 -8.52 0.50
CA ARG A 75 9.03 -8.05 1.39
C ARG A 75 9.15 -8.90 2.66
N VAL A 76 8.10 -9.63 3.04
CA VAL A 76 8.14 -10.52 4.22
C VAL A 76 8.70 -11.92 3.90
N LEU A 77 8.96 -12.26 2.63
CA LEU A 77 9.50 -13.56 2.24
C LEU A 77 10.78 -13.96 3.00
N PRO A 78 11.75 -13.06 3.27
CA PRO A 78 12.94 -13.41 4.06
C PRO A 78 12.64 -13.88 5.49
N LEU A 79 11.47 -13.50 6.02
CA LEU A 79 11.00 -13.90 7.35
C LEU A 79 10.29 -15.26 7.34
N LEU A 80 10.03 -15.83 6.16
CA LEU A 80 9.36 -17.12 6.01
C LEU A 80 10.33 -18.30 6.09
N HIS A 81 9.82 -19.46 6.52
CA HIS A 81 10.48 -20.74 6.25
C HIS A 81 10.48 -21.03 4.74
N ASP A 82 11.39 -21.88 4.27
CA ASP A 82 11.59 -22.08 2.82
C ASP A 82 10.43 -22.80 2.13
N ALA A 83 9.83 -23.81 2.76
CA ALA A 83 8.65 -24.51 2.24
C ALA A 83 7.45 -23.56 1.96
N PRO A 84 7.10 -22.63 2.86
CA PRO A 84 6.07 -21.61 2.64
C PRO A 84 6.29 -20.64 1.49
N LYS A 85 7.54 -20.30 1.16
CA LYS A 85 7.85 -19.31 0.12
C LYS A 85 7.25 -19.70 -1.24
N GLY A 86 7.23 -21.01 -1.54
CA GLY A 86 6.74 -21.54 -2.82
C GLY A 86 5.24 -21.31 -3.06
N TYR A 87 4.43 -21.18 -2.01
CA TYR A 87 2.99 -20.99 -2.12
C TYR A 87 2.47 -19.68 -1.53
N PHE A 88 3.31 -18.91 -0.84
CA PHE A 88 2.92 -17.65 -0.20
C PHE A 88 2.34 -16.63 -1.19
N ILE A 89 2.99 -16.44 -2.35
CA ILE A 89 2.51 -15.50 -3.37
C ILE A 89 1.20 -15.98 -4.01
N LYS A 90 1.06 -17.29 -4.22
CA LYS A 90 -0.20 -17.87 -4.71
C LYS A 90 -1.33 -17.64 -3.70
N MET A 91 -1.07 -17.89 -2.42
CA MET A 91 -2.03 -17.67 -1.34
C MET A 91 -2.47 -16.22 -1.26
N TRP A 92 -1.54 -15.26 -1.40
CA TRP A 92 -1.89 -13.85 -1.45
C TRP A 92 -2.74 -13.48 -2.67
N ASN A 93 -2.48 -14.07 -3.84
CA ASN A 93 -3.38 -13.87 -4.98
C ASN A 93 -4.78 -14.40 -4.69
N ASP A 94 -4.89 -15.60 -4.11
CA ASP A 94 -6.18 -16.18 -3.73
C ASP A 94 -6.90 -15.33 -2.65
N ILE A 95 -6.17 -14.76 -1.68
CA ILE A 95 -6.71 -13.82 -0.67
C ILE A 95 -7.24 -12.56 -1.34
N LEU A 96 -6.49 -11.98 -2.28
CA LEU A 96 -6.91 -10.79 -3.03
C LEU A 96 -8.10 -11.06 -3.96
N ASP A 97 -8.43 -12.32 -4.22
CA ASP A 97 -9.62 -12.69 -4.98
C ASP A 97 -10.89 -12.83 -4.14
N LEU A 98 -10.77 -12.87 -2.82
CA LEU A 98 -11.92 -12.87 -1.91
C LEU A 98 -12.72 -11.56 -2.02
N PRO A 99 -14.06 -11.61 -2.23
CA PRO A 99 -14.88 -10.42 -2.32
C PRO A 99 -14.72 -9.48 -1.11
N ALA A 100 -14.73 -10.04 0.11
CA ALA A 100 -14.56 -9.29 1.35
C ALA A 100 -13.23 -8.52 1.44
N VAL A 101 -12.19 -9.00 0.75
CA VAL A 101 -10.87 -8.35 0.68
C VAL A 101 -10.86 -7.30 -0.44
N LYS A 102 -11.36 -7.65 -1.63
CA LYS A 102 -11.43 -6.73 -2.79
C LYS A 102 -12.10 -5.41 -2.43
N ASP A 103 -13.24 -5.47 -1.76
CA ASP A 103 -14.04 -4.28 -1.42
C ASP A 103 -13.31 -3.28 -0.50
N LYS A 104 -12.29 -3.73 0.22
CA LYS A 104 -11.60 -2.95 1.26
C LYS A 104 -10.16 -2.63 0.90
N VAL A 105 -9.48 -3.50 0.16
CA VAL A 105 -8.05 -3.38 -0.13
C VAL A 105 -7.76 -2.27 -1.13
N TYR A 106 -8.67 -2.03 -2.07
CA TYR A 106 -8.56 -0.95 -3.05
C TYR A 106 -9.00 0.41 -2.52
N ASN A 107 -9.34 0.52 -1.23
CA ASN A 107 -9.69 1.78 -0.61
C ASN A 107 -8.67 2.13 0.49
N PRO A 108 -7.61 2.90 0.18
CA PRO A 108 -6.58 3.29 1.15
C PRO A 108 -7.08 4.26 2.24
N GLY A 109 -8.28 4.82 2.10
CA GLY A 109 -8.82 5.78 3.06
C GLY A 109 -7.95 7.05 3.16
N GLN A 110 -7.54 7.40 4.38
CA GLN A 110 -6.72 8.59 4.65
C GLN A 110 -5.23 8.26 4.85
N GLN A 111 -4.80 7.05 4.50
CA GLN A 111 -3.42 6.62 4.69
C GLN A 111 -2.47 7.37 3.74
N VAL A 112 -1.28 7.72 4.25
CA VAL A 112 -0.18 8.25 3.45
C VAL A 112 0.69 7.10 2.97
N GLY A 113 1.01 7.10 1.67
CA GLY A 113 1.92 6.15 1.04
C GLY A 113 1.23 5.34 -0.06
N PRO A 114 0.96 4.04 0.17
CA PRO A 114 0.51 3.14 -0.89
C PRO A 114 -0.90 3.46 -1.40
N ILE A 115 -1.16 3.07 -2.65
CA ILE A 115 -2.46 3.18 -3.34
C ILE A 115 -3.48 2.11 -2.90
N PHE A 116 -3.17 1.36 -1.84
CA PHE A 116 -3.99 0.30 -1.27
C PHE A 116 -4.08 0.48 0.25
N ASN A 117 -5.06 -0.19 0.85
CA ASN A 117 -5.26 -0.20 2.30
C ASN A 117 -4.13 -0.98 3.00
N ARG A 118 -3.07 -0.27 3.38
CA ARG A 118 -1.90 -0.84 4.06
C ARG A 118 -2.27 -1.49 5.38
N ASP A 119 -3.14 -0.86 6.14
CA ASP A 119 -3.54 -1.37 7.45
C ASP A 119 -4.27 -2.71 7.29
N LEU A 120 -5.17 -2.82 6.31
CA LEU A 120 -5.81 -4.11 6.01
C LEU A 120 -4.81 -5.22 5.67
N ILE A 121 -3.81 -4.92 4.82
CA ILE A 121 -2.75 -5.88 4.48
C ILE A 121 -1.97 -6.30 5.73
N ALA A 122 -1.63 -5.34 6.59
CA ALA A 122 -0.95 -5.58 7.85
C ALA A 122 -1.78 -6.43 8.83
N ASN A 123 -3.07 -6.16 8.98
CA ASN A 123 -3.96 -6.97 9.80
C ASN A 123 -4.07 -8.40 9.26
N ILE A 124 -4.16 -8.60 7.93
CA ILE A 124 -4.15 -9.95 7.34
C ILE A 124 -2.81 -10.66 7.63
N LEU A 125 -1.67 -9.98 7.49
CA LEU A 125 -0.36 -10.53 7.86
C LEU A 125 -0.27 -10.89 9.35
N HIS A 126 -0.84 -10.06 10.24
CA HIS A 126 -0.97 -10.37 11.66
C HIS A 126 -1.76 -11.67 11.85
N HIS A 127 -2.93 -11.74 11.22
CA HIS A 127 -3.83 -12.87 11.36
C HIS A 127 -3.16 -14.16 10.91
N LEU A 128 -2.56 -14.15 9.71
CA LEU A 128 -1.76 -15.25 9.18
C LEU A 128 -0.64 -15.65 10.16
N ARG A 129 0.07 -14.72 10.80
CA ARG A 129 1.05 -15.07 11.84
C ARG A 129 0.43 -15.82 13.03
N THR A 130 -0.72 -15.36 13.51
CA THR A 130 -1.31 -15.88 14.76
C THR A 130 -2.05 -17.20 14.59
N TYR A 131 -2.50 -17.50 13.38
CA TYR A 131 -3.27 -18.71 13.11
C TYR A 131 -2.39 -19.97 13.16
N LYS A 132 -2.85 -21.00 13.88
CA LYS A 132 -2.04 -22.20 14.19
C LYS A 132 -1.54 -22.96 12.95
N ILE A 133 -2.24 -22.87 11.83
CA ILE A 133 -1.85 -23.49 10.54
C ILE A 133 -0.57 -22.84 9.98
N TYR A 134 -0.24 -21.61 10.40
CA TYR A 134 0.88 -20.80 9.92
C TYR A 134 2.04 -20.63 10.90
N LYS A 135 2.01 -21.30 12.06
CA LYS A 135 3.21 -21.39 12.91
C LYS A 135 4.42 -21.96 12.16
N VAL A 136 4.17 -22.67 11.06
CA VAL A 136 5.18 -23.23 10.14
C VAL A 136 5.63 -22.26 9.05
N VAL A 137 4.96 -21.10 8.92
CA VAL A 137 5.15 -20.19 7.79
C VAL A 137 6.27 -19.19 8.01
N TYR A 138 6.47 -18.75 9.23
CA TYR A 138 7.49 -17.78 9.56
C TYR A 138 8.52 -18.35 10.52
N ARG A 139 9.78 -17.93 10.34
CA ARG A 139 10.92 -18.33 11.18
C ARG A 139 10.70 -17.93 12.63
N ASP A 140 11.32 -18.63 13.57
CA ASP A 140 11.22 -18.29 14.99
C ASP A 140 11.59 -16.81 15.28
N ASN A 141 10.92 -16.21 16.27
CA ASN A 141 11.19 -14.88 16.84
C ASN A 141 10.89 -13.63 16.01
N TYR A 142 10.26 -13.71 14.84
CA TYR A 142 9.71 -12.52 14.18
C TYR A 142 8.45 -12.00 14.93
N ASN A 143 8.37 -10.68 15.10
CA ASN A 143 7.28 -10.01 15.78
C ASN A 143 6.76 -8.84 14.91
N GLY A 144 5.76 -8.10 15.39
CA GLY A 144 5.22 -6.95 14.64
C GLY A 144 6.26 -5.88 14.26
N ALA A 145 7.35 -5.75 15.03
CA ALA A 145 8.45 -4.84 14.69
C ALA A 145 9.30 -5.36 13.52
N ALA A 146 9.60 -6.67 13.49
CA ALA A 146 10.32 -7.29 12.38
C ALA A 146 9.50 -7.25 11.07
N LEU A 147 8.17 -7.42 11.16
CA LEU A 147 7.28 -7.24 10.02
C LEU A 147 7.23 -5.78 9.56
N ALA A 148 7.16 -4.81 10.47
CA ALA A 148 7.19 -3.39 10.13
C ALA A 148 8.52 -3.01 9.45
N GLU A 149 9.64 -3.53 9.94
CA GLU A 149 10.96 -3.33 9.35
C GLU A 149 11.06 -3.96 7.96
N ALA A 150 10.58 -5.18 7.75
CA ALA A 150 10.57 -5.80 6.43
C ALA A 150 9.68 -5.05 5.44
N LEU A 151 8.50 -4.62 5.88
CA LEU A 151 7.53 -3.96 5.01
C LEU A 151 7.93 -2.52 4.67
N GLU A 152 8.46 -1.77 5.62
CA GLU A 152 8.61 -0.30 5.51
C GLU A 152 10.04 0.19 5.78
N GLY A 153 10.98 -0.72 6.05
CA GLY A 153 12.37 -0.38 6.38
C GLY A 153 12.55 0.23 7.78
N CYS A 154 11.49 0.29 8.60
CA CYS A 154 11.53 0.88 9.93
C CYS A 154 10.67 0.12 10.94
N LYS A 155 11.28 -0.37 12.01
CA LYS A 155 10.65 -1.14 13.09
C LYS A 155 9.61 -0.38 13.92
N ASP A 156 9.63 0.95 13.85
CA ASP A 156 8.73 1.87 14.56
C ASP A 156 7.78 2.60 13.61
N HIS A 157 7.68 2.12 12.36
CA HIS A 157 6.71 2.63 11.41
C HIS A 157 5.26 2.42 11.90
N ALA A 158 4.36 3.33 11.53
CA ALA A 158 2.96 3.33 11.96
C ALA A 158 2.22 2.01 11.64
N VAL A 159 2.64 1.29 10.60
CA VAL A 159 2.10 -0.04 10.22
C VAL A 159 2.23 -1.10 11.31
N LYS A 160 3.15 -0.90 12.27
CA LYS A 160 3.33 -1.78 13.44
C LYS A 160 2.06 -1.91 14.28
N ASN A 161 1.22 -0.87 14.32
CA ASN A 161 -0.03 -0.89 15.08
C ASN A 161 -1.04 -1.86 14.45
N PRO A 162 -1.43 -1.71 13.16
CA PRO A 162 -2.18 -2.72 12.41
C PRO A 162 -1.65 -4.16 12.52
N LEU A 163 -0.32 -4.34 12.59
CA LEU A 163 0.32 -5.65 12.77
C LEU A 163 0.05 -6.32 14.15
N ARG A 164 -0.78 -5.72 15.01
CA ARG A 164 -1.23 -6.23 16.31
C ARG A 164 -2.71 -6.59 16.36
N ASP A 165 -3.46 -6.27 15.31
CA ASP A 165 -4.90 -6.43 15.29
C ASP A 165 -5.32 -7.41 14.19
N ASP A 166 -6.36 -8.19 14.46
CA ASP A 166 -7.02 -9.00 13.45
C ASP A 166 -7.72 -8.10 12.40
N PRO A 167 -7.90 -8.58 11.16
CA PRO A 167 -8.70 -7.87 10.18
C PRO A 167 -10.18 -7.87 10.59
N PRO A 168 -11.02 -7.03 9.96
CA PRO A 168 -12.46 -7.07 10.15
C PRO A 168 -13.01 -8.50 10.05
N ARG A 169 -14.04 -8.82 10.85
CA ARG A 169 -14.54 -10.20 11.00
C ARG A 169 -14.89 -10.88 9.67
N ASP A 170 -15.52 -10.16 8.76
CA ASP A 170 -15.86 -10.65 7.42
C ASP A 170 -14.63 -11.04 6.59
N VAL A 171 -13.58 -10.23 6.64
CA VAL A 171 -12.29 -10.52 6.00
C VAL A 171 -11.62 -11.71 6.68
N ARG A 172 -11.58 -11.70 8.01
CA ARG A 172 -10.97 -12.77 8.81
C ARG A 172 -11.60 -14.13 8.51
N ASP A 173 -12.93 -14.21 8.61
CA ASP A 173 -13.67 -15.45 8.44
C ASP A 173 -13.56 -15.96 6.97
N ALA A 174 -13.47 -15.06 5.98
CA ALA A 174 -13.22 -15.42 4.58
C ALA A 174 -11.81 -15.93 4.32
N VAL A 175 -10.78 -15.30 4.91
CA VAL A 175 -9.39 -15.75 4.83
C VAL A 175 -9.26 -17.13 5.49
N ASP A 176 -9.80 -17.30 6.69
CA ASP A 176 -9.82 -18.58 7.41
C ASP A 176 -10.39 -19.73 6.58
N LYS A 177 -11.51 -19.46 5.90
CA LYS A 177 -12.16 -20.45 5.03
C LYS A 177 -11.26 -20.80 3.84
N LEU A 178 -10.72 -19.79 3.14
CA LEU A 178 -9.83 -19.99 2.01
C LEU A 178 -8.63 -20.86 2.39
N ILE A 179 -8.02 -20.57 3.54
CA ILE A 179 -6.85 -21.31 4.00
C ILE A 179 -7.23 -22.76 4.23
N LYS A 180 -8.22 -23.03 5.10
CA LYS A 180 -8.62 -24.41 5.45
C LYS A 180 -8.99 -25.27 4.25
N GLU A 181 -9.48 -24.67 3.17
CA GLU A 181 -9.90 -25.37 1.96
C GLU A 181 -8.78 -25.61 0.96
N LYS A 182 -7.69 -24.81 0.98
CA LYS A 182 -6.66 -24.82 -0.08
C LYS A 182 -5.21 -24.96 0.41
N TYR A 183 -4.93 -24.79 1.71
CA TYR A 183 -3.60 -24.67 2.29
C TYR A 183 -3.49 -25.37 3.65
#